data_AF-A0AAV0WIX9-F1
#
_entry.id   AF-A0AAV0WIX9-F1
#
_cell.length_a   1.000
_cell.length_b   1.000
_cell.length_c   1.000
_cell.angle_alpha   90.00
_cell.angle_beta   90.00
_cell.angle_gamma   90.00
#
_symmetry.space_group_name_H-M   'P 1'
#
loop_
_entity.id
_entity.type
_entity.pdbx_description
1 polymer ?
#
loop_
_entity_poly.entity_id
_entity_poly.type
_entity_poly.pdbx_seq_one_letter_code
_entity_poly.pdbx_strand_id
1 'polypeptide(L)'
;MAENFFNAWIVEMKRPKHRLYCTWHVDRTWKKNLVKIKSKDKQCETCKLLRTLLHEQDPKAFEIIFEEAINQLSANDDTVDFANYFVNNYGTCVESWAYCN
;
A
#
# COMPACT_ATOMS: atom_id res chain seq x y z
N MET A 1 -0.39 -11.75 30.49
CA MET A 1 1.02 -12.18 30.27
C MET A 1 1.61 -11.55 29.01
N ALA A 2 0.88 -11.46 27.88
CA ALA A 2 1.35 -10.80 26.66
C ALA A 2 1.63 -9.27 26.80
N GLU A 3 0.87 -8.57 27.66
CA GLU A 3 1.04 -7.12 27.87
C GLU A 3 2.37 -6.73 28.49
N ASN A 4 2.92 -7.55 29.39
CA ASN A 4 4.21 -7.25 30.05
C ASN A 4 5.39 -7.35 29.08
N PHE A 5 5.32 -8.28 28.12
CA PHE A 5 6.35 -8.39 27.07
C PHE A 5 6.27 -7.23 26.08
N PHE A 6 5.05 -6.81 25.72
CA PHE A 6 4.86 -5.65 24.84
C PHE A 6 5.36 -4.35 25.48
N ASN A 7 5.08 -4.15 26.77
CA ASN A 7 5.53 -2.98 27.52
C ASN A 7 7.06 -2.96 27.68
N ALA A 8 7.68 -4.09 28.04
CA ALA A 8 9.14 -4.19 28.12
C ALA A 8 9.81 -3.96 26.76
N TRP A 9 9.23 -4.49 25.69
CA TRP A 9 9.73 -4.28 24.33
C TRP A 9 9.65 -2.81 23.89
N ILE A 10 8.58 -2.09 24.23
CA ILE A 10 8.45 -0.66 23.94
C ILE A 10 9.50 0.19 24.68
N VAL A 11 9.84 -0.17 25.92
CA VAL A 11 10.85 0.55 26.72
C VAL A 11 12.25 0.37 26.13
N GLU A 12 12.62 -0.86 25.79
CA GLU A 12 13.96 -1.19 25.30
C GLU A 12 14.18 -0.74 23.84
N MET A 13 13.20 -1.00 22.97
CA MET A 13 13.36 -0.75 21.52
C MET A 13 13.00 0.69 21.10
N LYS A 14 12.45 1.49 22.03
CA LYS A 14 11.81 2.79 21.79
C LYS A 14 10.60 2.66 20.84
N ARG A 15 9.60 3.54 21.01
CA ARG A 15 8.43 3.54 20.11
C ARG A 15 8.91 3.89 18.68
N PRO A 16 8.66 3.04 17.67
CA PRO A 16 9.01 3.37 16.31
C PRO A 16 8.24 4.63 15.89
N LYS A 17 8.97 5.65 15.42
CA LYS A 17 8.40 6.93 14.97
C LYS A 17 7.49 6.76 13.75
N HIS A 18 7.74 5.72 12.96
CA HIS A 18 7.00 5.41 11.74
C HIS A 18 6.56 3.93 11.80
N ARG A 19 5.28 3.66 11.55
CA ARG A 19 4.79 2.30 11.30
C ARG A 19 4.99 2.00 9.83
N LEU A 20 6.13 1.39 9.50
CA LEU A 20 6.39 0.98 8.12
C LEU A 20 5.38 -0.09 7.69
N TYR A 21 4.83 0.06 6.49
CA TYR A 21 4.05 -1.00 5.89
C TYR A 21 4.96 -2.17 5.55
N CYS A 22 4.64 -3.34 6.09
CA CYS A 22 5.29 -4.56 5.67
C CYS A 22 4.87 -4.85 4.22
N THR A 23 5.83 -4.75 3.31
CA THR A 23 5.72 -5.00 1.86
C THR A 23 4.91 -6.26 1.54
N TRP A 24 5.16 -7.34 2.28
CA TRP A 24 4.44 -8.61 2.13
C TRP A 24 2.95 -8.51 2.49
N HIS A 25 2.63 -7.77 3.55
CA HIS A 25 1.26 -7.63 4.04
C HIS A 25 0.43 -6.75 3.10
N VAL A 26 1.05 -5.72 2.55
CA VAL A 26 0.46 -4.86 1.51
C VAL A 26 0.22 -5.66 0.24
N ASP A 27 1.23 -6.34 -0.31
CA ASP A 27 1.11 -7.18 -1.51
C ASP A 27 0.00 -8.24 -1.36
N ARG A 28 -0.06 -8.92 -0.20
CA ARG A 28 -1.10 -9.92 0.07
C ARG A 28 -2.50 -9.30 0.10
N THR A 29 -2.64 -8.12 0.68
CA THR A 29 -3.93 -7.42 0.77
C THR A 29 -4.38 -6.90 -0.60
N TRP A 30 -3.45 -6.41 -1.41
CA TRP A 30 -3.71 -5.99 -2.77
C TRP A 30 -4.13 -7.16 -3.65
N LYS A 31 -3.42 -8.29 -3.61
CA LYS A 31 -3.80 -9.50 -4.35
C LYS A 31 -5.22 -9.98 -4.01
N LYS A 32 -5.62 -9.91 -2.74
CA LYS A 32 -6.99 -10.24 -2.32
C LYS A 32 -8.03 -9.30 -2.93
N ASN A 33 -7.73 -8.01 -3.03
CA ASN A 33 -8.66 -7.03 -3.61
C ASN A 33 -8.62 -7.01 -5.15
N LEU A 34 -7.49 -7.33 -5.78
CA LEU A 34 -7.36 -7.44 -7.24
C LEU A 34 -8.32 -8.49 -7.82
N VAL A 35 -8.60 -9.56 -7.09
CA VAL A 35 -9.57 -10.60 -7.49
C VAL A 35 -10.98 -10.02 -7.72
N LYS A 36 -11.30 -8.86 -7.12
CA LYS A 36 -12.59 -8.18 -7.33
C LYS A 36 -12.72 -7.55 -8.73
N ILE A 37 -11.60 -7.25 -9.39
CA ILE A 37 -11.59 -6.67 -10.74
C ILE A 37 -11.96 -7.77 -11.74
N LYS A 38 -13.08 -7.68 -12.45
CA LYS A 38 -13.53 -8.77 -13.36
C LYS A 38 -12.61 -9.01 -14.55
N SER A 39 -11.94 -7.96 -15.06
CA SER A 39 -11.06 -8.08 -16.21
C SER A 39 -9.67 -8.57 -15.82
N LYS A 40 -9.28 -9.75 -16.32
CA LYS A 40 -7.94 -10.34 -16.10
C LYS A 40 -6.82 -9.48 -16.67
N ASP A 41 -7.06 -8.80 -17.78
CA ASP A 41 -6.09 -7.90 -18.40
C ASP A 41 -5.82 -6.70 -17.49
N LYS A 42 -6.89 -6.06 -16.99
CA LYS A 42 -6.79 -4.95 -16.02
C LYS A 42 -6.20 -5.39 -14.68
N GLN A 43 -6.48 -6.61 -14.22
CA GLN A 43 -5.82 -7.18 -13.04
C GLN A 43 -4.31 -7.27 -13.24
N CYS A 44 -3.85 -7.74 -14.41
CA CYS A 44 -2.44 -7.88 -14.71
C CYS A 44 -1.74 -6.51 -14.72
N GLU A 45 -2.33 -5.52 -15.41
CA GLU A 45 -1.79 -4.17 -15.49
C GLU A 45 -1.77 -3.48 -14.12
N THR A 46 -2.86 -3.57 -13.36
CA THR A 46 -2.92 -3.03 -11.99
C THR A 46 -1.88 -3.73 -11.11
N CYS A 47 -1.70 -5.05 -11.22
CA CYS A 47 -0.72 -5.79 -10.42
C CYS A 47 0.73 -5.37 -10.72
N LYS A 48 1.06 -5.11 -12.00
CA LYS A 48 2.38 -4.57 -12.38
C LYS A 48 2.59 -3.19 -11.79
N LEU A 49 1.62 -2.30 -11.97
CA LEU A 49 1.67 -0.92 -11.46
C LEU A 49 1.86 -0.89 -9.94
N LEU A 50 1.10 -1.72 -9.22
CA LEU A 50 1.21 -1.88 -7.78
C LEU A 50 2.60 -2.39 -7.36
N ARG A 51 3.18 -3.37 -8.06
CA ARG A 51 4.53 -3.85 -7.74
C ARG A 51 5.60 -2.80 -8.00
N THR A 52 5.44 -1.96 -9.02
CA THR A 52 6.35 -0.82 -9.26
C THR A 52 6.26 0.15 -8.08
N LEU A 53 5.04 0.55 -7.70
CA LEU A 53 4.78 1.46 -6.59
C LEU A 53 5.30 0.91 -5.24
N LEU A 54 5.21 -0.39 -5.02
CA LEU A 54 5.70 -1.08 -3.82
C LEU A 54 7.23 -1.02 -3.65
N HIS A 55 7.98 -0.94 -4.77
CA HIS A 55 9.44 -0.90 -4.79
C HIS A 55 10.00 0.49 -5.13
N GLU A 56 9.13 1.48 -5.30
CA GLU A 56 9.55 2.84 -5.58
C GLU A 56 10.23 3.42 -4.34
N GLN A 57 11.40 4.03 -4.56
CA GLN A 57 12.23 4.61 -3.50
C GLN A 57 12.13 6.13 -3.50
N ASP A 58 11.83 6.73 -4.66
CA ASP A 58 11.67 8.17 -4.75
C ASP A 58 10.24 8.57 -4.35
N PRO A 59 10.06 9.37 -3.29
CA PRO A 59 8.73 9.74 -2.81
C PRO A 59 7.94 10.57 -3.82
N LYS A 60 8.60 11.37 -4.68
CA LYS A 60 7.90 12.15 -5.72
C LYS A 60 7.45 11.24 -6.86
N ALA A 61 8.30 10.30 -7.27
CA ALA A 61 7.93 9.27 -8.25
C ALA A 61 6.78 8.41 -7.71
N PHE A 62 6.82 8.06 -6.41
CA PHE A 62 5.73 7.34 -5.75
C PHE A 62 4.42 8.13 -5.85
N GLU A 63 4.42 9.42 -5.52
CA GLU A 63 3.23 10.28 -5.63
C GLU A 63 2.67 10.30 -7.06
N ILE A 64 3.54 10.48 -8.07
CA ILE A 64 3.12 10.48 -9.48
C ILE A 64 2.49 9.14 -9.89
N ILE A 65 3.16 8.02 -9.60
CA ILE A 65 2.67 6.68 -9.93
C ILE A 65 1.38 6.36 -9.15
N PHE A 66 1.27 6.85 -7.92
CA PHE A 66 0.08 6.71 -7.08
C PHE A 66 -1.11 7.46 -7.67
N GLU A 67 -0.92 8.70 -8.09
CA GLU A 67 -1.95 9.49 -8.77
C GLU A 67 -2.37 8.87 -10.12
N GLU A 68 -1.41 8.38 -10.91
CA GLU A 68 -1.70 7.66 -12.15
C GLU A 68 -2.51 6.37 -11.88
N ALA A 69 -2.13 5.61 -10.85
CA ALA A 69 -2.87 4.42 -10.44
C ALA A 69 -4.32 4.75 -10.05
N ILE A 70 -4.52 5.80 -9.25
CA ILE A 70 -5.87 6.23 -8.87
C ILE A 70 -6.68 6.69 -10.08
N ASN A 71 -6.07 7.44 -11.00
CA ASN A 71 -6.77 7.89 -12.21
C ASN A 71 -7.18 6.69 -13.09
N GLN A 72 -6.29 5.71 -13.29
CA GLN A 72 -6.61 4.50 -14.05
C GLN A 72 -7.69 3.65 -13.37
N LEU A 73 -7.66 3.55 -12.04
CA LEU A 73 -8.64 2.78 -11.26
C LEU A 73 -9.98 3.51 -11.12
N SER A 74 -9.99 4.85 -11.06
CA SER A 74 -11.21 5.66 -11.00
C SER A 74 -11.91 5.75 -12.36
N ALA A 75 -11.19 5.52 -13.46
CA ALA A 75 -11.75 5.54 -14.80
C ALA A 75 -12.69 4.36 -15.12
N ASN A 76 -12.74 3.32 -14.27
CA ASN A 76 -13.68 2.21 -14.46
C ASN A 76 -14.50 1.95 -13.20
N ASP A 77 -15.81 1.75 -13.40
CA ASP A 77 -16.77 1.45 -12.34
C ASP A 77 -16.39 0.16 -11.55
N ASP A 78 -15.84 -0.86 -12.24
CA ASP A 78 -15.37 -2.10 -11.58
C ASP A 78 -14.12 -1.91 -10.70
N THR A 79 -13.34 -0.84 -10.90
CA THR A 79 -12.08 -0.58 -10.18
C THR A 79 -12.17 0.58 -9.19
N VAL A 80 -13.29 1.31 -9.17
CA VAL A 80 -13.50 2.49 -8.31
C VAL A 80 -13.53 2.13 -6.82
N ASP A 81 -14.09 0.96 -6.46
CA ASP A 81 -14.06 0.45 -5.07
C ASP A 81 -12.61 0.24 -4.60
N PHE A 82 -11.76 -0.29 -5.49
CA PHE A 82 -10.36 -0.47 -5.19
C PHE A 82 -9.63 0.87 -5.10
N ALA A 83 -9.90 1.82 -5.99
CA ALA A 83 -9.34 3.18 -5.93
C ALA A 83 -9.65 3.86 -4.58
N ASN A 84 -10.91 3.83 -4.14
CA ASN A 84 -11.33 4.40 -2.87
C ASN A 84 -10.67 3.71 -1.67
N TYR A 85 -10.56 2.38 -1.69
CA TYR A 85 -9.80 1.62 -0.69
C TYR A 85 -8.33 2.07 -0.67
N PHE A 86 -7.73 2.25 -1.85
CA PHE A 86 -6.33 2.61 -2.01
C PHE A 86 -6.02 4.00 -1.46
N VAL A 87 -6.85 4.99 -1.81
CA VAL A 87 -6.76 6.36 -1.29
C VAL A 87 -6.93 6.38 0.23
N ASN A 88 -7.98 5.74 0.76
CA ASN A 88 -8.26 5.75 2.20
C ASN A 88 -7.18 5.05 3.04
N ASN A 89 -6.51 4.02 2.51
CA ASN A 89 -5.51 3.26 3.27
C ASN A 89 -4.08 3.75 3.07
N TYR A 90 -3.76 4.35 1.92
CA TYR A 90 -2.38 4.66 1.53
C TYR A 90 -2.15 6.11 1.08
N GLY A 91 -3.20 6.91 0.88
CA GLY A 91 -3.10 8.26 0.29
C GLY A 91 -2.38 9.33 1.10
N THR A 92 -2.11 9.09 2.39
CA THR A 92 -1.37 10.03 3.26
C THR A 92 -0.08 9.45 3.81
N CYS A 93 0.31 8.24 3.41
CA CYS A 93 1.32 7.47 4.10
C CYS A 93 2.60 7.21 3.30
N VAL A 94 2.99 8.12 2.38
CA VAL A 94 4.25 8.04 1.60
C VAL A 94 5.47 7.78 2.51
N GLU A 95 5.53 8.44 3.68
CA GLU A 95 6.60 8.27 4.68
C GLU A 95 6.56 6.93 5.45
N SER A 96 5.46 6.18 5.35
CA SER A 96 5.32 4.84 5.96
C SER A 96 5.64 3.71 4.98
N TRP A 97 6.03 4.01 3.75
CA TRP A 97 6.50 3.00 2.80
C TRP A 97 7.94 2.61 3.12
N ALA A 98 8.18 1.30 3.22
CA ALA A 98 9.46 0.75 3.68
C ALA A 98 10.66 1.14 2.81
N TYR A 99 10.43 1.50 1.53
CA TYR A 99 11.47 1.86 0.57
C TYR A 99 11.63 3.38 0.35
N CYS A 100 10.71 4.22 0.84
CA CYS A 100 10.78 5.68 0.73
C CYS A 100 11.50 6.35 1.92
N ASN A 101 12.42 5.64 2.60
CA ASN A 101 13.19 6.12 3.76
C ASN A 101 14.69 6.14 3.46
#